data_AF-A0A5J5H679-F1
#
_entry.id   AF-A0A5J5H679-F1
#
_cell.length_a   1.000
_cell.length_b   1.000
_cell.length_c   1.000
_cell.angle_alpha   90.00
_cell.angle_beta   90.00
_cell.angle_gamma   90.00
#
_symmetry.space_group_name_H-M   'P 1'
#
loop_
_entity.id
_entity.type
_entity.pdbx_description
1 polymer ?
#
loop_
_entity_poly.entity_id
_entity_poly.type
_entity_poly.pdbx_seq_one_letter_code
_entity_poly.pdbx_strand_id
1 'polypeptide(L)' 'MGLEEIFNWVKEQAGYVLMIVLIVVVLVTAAKRAWIAMLGAVIGIAFVGIFIVNPNVIVNLSEWFGEKLKLGA' A
#
# COMPACT_ATOMS: atom_id res chain seq x y z
N MET A 1 -25.74 9.07 -0.29
CA MET A 1 -24.51 8.44 -0.80
C MET A 1 -24.64 6.96 -0.54
N GLY A 2 -24.61 6.14 -1.58
CA GLY A 2 -24.58 4.69 -1.40
C GLY A 2 -23.30 4.26 -0.69
N LEU A 3 -23.32 3.09 -0.04
CA LEU A 3 -22.12 2.48 0.56
C LEU A 3 -20.98 2.40 -0.47
N GLU A 4 -21.31 2.09 -1.72
CA GLU A 4 -20.38 2.02 -2.84
C GLU A 4 -19.74 3.37 -3.20
N GLU A 5 -20.49 4.47 -3.18
CA GLU A 5 -19.96 5.82 -3.41
C GLU A 5 -19.01 6.25 -2.29
N ILE A 6 -19.35 5.92 -1.03
CA ILE A 6 -18.48 6.21 0.12
C ILE A 6 -17.17 5.44 0.00
N PHE A 7 -17.23 4.15 -0.36
CA PHE A 7 -16.03 3.34 -0.56
C PHE A 7 -15.14 3.86 -1.69
N ASN A 8 -15.73 4.27 -2.82
CA ASN A 8 -14.97 4.85 -3.93
C ASN A 8 -14.33 6.18 -3.55
N TRP A 9 -15.06 7.04 -2.82
CA TRP A 9 -14.50 8.29 -2.29
C TRP A 9 -13.34 8.03 -1.33
N VAL A 10 -13.46 7.06 -0.41
CA VAL A 10 -12.37 6.69 0.52
C VAL A 10 -11.14 6.18 -0.23
N LYS A 11 -11.31 5.35 -1.26
CA LYS A 11 -10.19 4.87 -2.09
C LYS A 11 -9.45 6.03 -2.76
N GLU A 12 -10.20 6.99 -3.29
CA GLU A 12 -9.62 8.17 -3.94
C GLU A 12 -8.82 9.01 -2.94
N GLN A 13 -9.41 9.30 -1.78
CA GLN A 13 -8.73 10.02 -0.70
C GLN A 13 -7.47 9.29 -0.20
N ALA A 14 -7.55 7.97 -0.03
CA ALA A 14 -6.41 7.15 0.38
C ALA A 14 -5.25 7.23 -0.62
N GLY A 15 -5.54 7.30 -1.93
CA GLY A 15 -4.53 7.52 -2.97
C GLY A 15 -3.82 8.86 -2.81
N TYR A 16 -4.55 9.96 -2.61
CA TYR A 16 -3.95 11.28 -2.39
C TYR A 16 -3.12 11.33 -1.10
N VAL A 17 -3.62 10.75 -0.01
CA VAL A 17 -2.91 10.71 1.27
C VAL A 17 -1.59 9.93 1.14
N LEU A 18 -1.57 8.79 0.44
CA LEU A 18 -0.34 8.04 0.19
C LEU A 18 0.71 8.84 -0.57
N MET A 19 0.29 9.62 -1.58
CA MET A 19 1.21 10.49 -2.32
C MET A 19 1.80 11.57 -1.44
N ILE A 20 0.99 12.23 -0.61
CA ILE A 20 1.46 13.25 0.34
C ILE A 20 2.44 12.64 1.34
N VAL A 21 2.09 11.49 1.92
CA VAL A 21 2.95 10.77 2.87
C VAL A 21 4.28 10.37 2.22
N LEU A 22 4.26 9.86 0.98
CA LEU A 22 5.47 9.50 0.25
C LEU A 22 6.40 10.71 0.09
N ILE A 23 5.86 11.86 -0.35
CA ILE A 23 6.65 13.09 -0.51
C ILE A 23 7.28 13.49 0.82
N VAL A 24 6.49 13.54 1.90
CA VAL A 24 6.98 13.92 3.23
C VAL A 24 8.08 12.97 3.71
N VAL A 25 7.87 11.67 3.58
CA VAL A 25 8.85 10.66 4.02
C VAL A 25 10.13 10.75 3.19
N VAL A 26 10.04 10.94 1.88
CA VAL A 26 11.21 11.15 1.02
C VAL A 26 11.98 12.41 1.43
N LEU A 27 11.29 13.53 1.67
CA LEU A 27 11.94 14.78 2.11
C LEU A 27 12.65 14.61 3.46
N VAL A 28 11.97 14.00 4.44
CA VAL A 28 12.53 13.80 5.79
C VAL A 28 13.71 12.82 5.77
N THR A 29 13.59 11.71 5.04
CA THR A 29 14.66 10.70 4.94
C THR A 29 15.85 11.21 4.12
N ALA A 30 15.61 12.02 3.09
CA ALA A 30 16.66 12.71 2.33
C ALA A 30 17.44 13.69 3.23
N ALA A 31 16.74 14.52 4.01
CA ALA A 31 17.36 15.47 4.93
C ALA A 31 18.22 14.78 6.00
N LYS A 32 17.77 13.61 6.49
CA LYS A 32 18.50 12.79 7.47
C LYS A 32 19.53 11.85 6.84
N ARG A 33 19.70 11.85 5.51
CA ARG A 33 20.54 10.89 4.75
C ARG A 33 20.25 9.43 5.10
N ALA A 34 19.01 9.12 5.47
CA ALA A 34 18.57 7.79 5.89
C ALA A 34 18.10 6.98 4.67
N TRP A 35 19.02 6.70 3.74
CA TRP A 35 18.70 6.09 2.44
C TRP A 35 18.05 4.70 2.54
N ILE A 36 18.44 3.91 3.54
CA ILE A 36 17.85 2.58 3.77
C ILE A 36 16.38 2.72 4.20
N ALA A 37 16.08 3.68 5.09
CA ALA A 37 14.71 3.96 5.51
C ALA A 37 13.87 4.56 4.37
N MET A 38 14.48 5.36 3.49
CA MET A 38 13.83 5.88 2.28
C MET A 38 13.40 4.73 1.35
N LEU A 39 14.31 3.79 1.06
CA LEU A 39 13.98 2.62 0.23
C LEU A 39 12.88 1.77 0.86
N GLY A 40 12.97 1.50 2.17
CA GLY A 40 11.94 0.77 2.90
C GLY A 40 10.57 1.45 2.85
N ALA A 41 10.54 2.77 2.99
CA ALA A 41 9.30 3.54 2.89
C ALA A 41 8.71 3.55 1.46
N VAL A 42 9.55 3.68 0.43
CA VAL A 42 9.11 3.62 -0.97
C VAL A 42 8.51 2.26 -1.28
N ILE A 43 9.17 1.17 -0.87
CA ILE A 43 8.67 -0.19 -1.06
C ILE A 43 7.36 -0.40 -0.30
N GLY A 44 7.30 0.02 0.97
CA GLY A 44 6.10 -0.11 1.81
C GLY A 44 4.91 0.65 1.24
N ILE A 45 5.11 1.91 0.82
CA ILE A 45 4.06 2.74 0.22
C ILE A 45 3.64 2.18 -1.14
N ALA A 46 4.57 1.69 -1.97
CA ALA A 46 4.24 1.03 -3.22
C ALA A 46 3.36 -0.21 -2.99
N PHE A 47 3.64 -0.99 -1.93
CA PHE A 47 2.84 -2.15 -1.55
C PHE A 47 1.41 -1.75 -1.16
N VAL A 48 1.24 -0.71 -0.35
CA VAL A 48 -0.09 -0.18 0.00
C VAL A 48 -0.81 0.39 -1.23
N GLY A 49 -0.09 1.09 -2.10
CA GLY A 49 -0.65 1.65 -3.35
C GLY A 49 -1.23 0.58 -4.27
N ILE A 50 -0.53 -0.56 -4.41
CA ILE A 50 -1.01 -1.71 -5.19
C ILE A 50 -2.34 -2.23 -4.64
N PHE A 51 -2.53 -2.27 -3.32
CA PHE A 51 -3.79 -2.72 -2.72
C PHE A 51 -4.96 -1.77 -2.94
N ILE A 52 -4.71 -0.46 -2.97
CA ILE A 52 -5.76 0.53 -3.24
C ILE A 52 -6.21 0.45 -4.70
N VAL A 53 -5.25 0.30 -5.63
CA VAL A 53 -5.54 0.22 -7.07
C VAL A 53 -6.16 -1.13 -7.43
N ASN A 54 -5.66 -2.22 -6.82
CA ASN A 54 -6.10 -3.58 -7.13
C ASN A 54 -6.28 -4.41 -5.85
N PRO A 55 -7.45 -4.36 -5.22
CA PRO A 55 -7.70 -5.08 -3.97
C PRO A 55 -7.66 -6.61 -4.12
N ASN A 56 -7.84 -7.15 -5.34
CA ASN A 56 -7.76 -8.58 -5.61
C ASN A 56 -6.36 -9.15 -5.40
N VAL A 57 -5.33 -8.29 -5.35
CA VAL A 57 -3.96 -8.70 -5.03
C VAL A 57 -3.87 -9.32 -3.64
N ILE A 58 -4.72 -8.90 -2.68
CA ILE A 58 -4.79 -9.51 -1.34
C ILE A 58 -5.22 -10.97 -1.43
N VAL A 59 -6.24 -11.25 -2.25
CA VAL A 59 -6.76 -12.61 -2.45
C VAL A 59 -5.67 -13.48 -3.07
N ASN A 60 -5.04 -13.02 -4.15
CA ASN A 60 -3.96 -13.78 -4.80
C ASN A 60 -2.75 -13.99 -3.88
N LEU A 61 -2.39 -13.01 -3.03
CA LEU A 61 -1.33 -13.18 -2.03
C LEU A 61 -1.73 -14.23 -0.99
N SER A 62 -2.98 -14.21 -0.53
CA SER A 62 -3.49 -15.17 0.45
C SER A 62 -3.53 -16.59 -0.12
N GLU A 63 -3.89 -16.75 -1.39
CA GLU A 63 -3.84 -18.02 -2.11
C GLU A 63 -2.40 -18.51 -2.25
N TRP A 64 -1.47 -17.64 -2.66
CA TRP A 64 -0.05 -17.98 -2.78
C TRP A 64 0.54 -18.39 -1.42
N PHE A 65 0.23 -17.68 -0.34
CA PHE A 65 0.65 -18.05 1.01
C PHE A 65 0.00 -19.37 1.46
N GLY A 66 -1.29 -19.59 1.17
CA GLY A 66 -1.98 -20.84 1.46
C GLY A 66 -1.35 -22.04 0.76
N GLU A 67 -0.98 -21.89 -0.52
CA GLU A 67 -0.30 -22.92 -1.32
C GLU A 67 1.10 -23.22 -0.78
N LYS A 68 1.87 -22.18 -0.42
CA LYS A 68 3.23 -22.35 0.15
C LYS A 68 3.22 -22.91 1.56
N LEU A 69 2.24 -22.55 2.38
CA LEU A 69 2.11 -23.00 3.77
C LEU A 69 1.31 -24.30 3.92
N LYS A 70 0.74 -24.83 2.84
CA LYS A 70 -0.17 -25.99 2.85
C LYS A 70 -1.30 -25.83 3.88
N LEU A 71 -1.78 -24.60 4.08
CA LEU A 71 -2.94 -24.33 4.93
C LEU A 71 -4.20 -24.71 4.16
N GLY A 72 -4.47 -26.01 4.10
CA GLY A 72 -5.56 -26.59 3.31
C GLY A 72 -5.48 -28.12 3.15
N ALA A 73 -4.65 -28.81 3.93
CA ALA A 73 -4.70 -30.26 4.10
C ALA A 73 -5.35 -30.61 5.43
#